data_AF-A0A3M2A3B0-F1
#
_entry.id   AF-A0A3M2A3B0-F1
#
_cell.length_a   1.000
_cell.length_b   1.000
_cell.length_c   1.000
_cell.angle_alpha   90.00
_cell.angle_beta   90.00
_cell.angle_gamma   90.00
#
_symmetry.space_group_name_H-M   'P 1'
#
loop_
_entity.id
_entity.type
_entity.pdbx_description
1 polymer ?
#
loop_
_entity_poly.entity_id
_entity_poly.type
_entity_poly.pdbx_seq_one_letter_code
_entity_poly.pdbx_strand_id
1 'polypeptide(L)'
;PAQWNLGARRWEPLSPSLRRVVETGLTWEDGCAGCHTTGYDPATRTFPEANTGCQACHGDGAAHAETGGRKPVLRPSALPALERAAICGACHSRGESPDGRYPFPVGFRPGEPLEKAFRLHRPDPDRNTGYFWRGGVERLPFMEYQGFVESRHAAAGLSCTTCHLPHGSEYPHSLRRRTEDLCTGCHEEGELRLVKAHTEHPDDEAGCVDCHMAITNPDRGAYRVRTHSLKVWVADDEERGTVLSSCTSACHKAETGAWARRTLEEWREP
;
A
#
# COMPACT_ATOMS: atom_id res chain seq x y z
N PRO A 1 -27.61 -6.93 -4.48
CA PRO A 1 -26.66 -6.82 -3.36
C PRO A 1 -26.16 -5.36 -3.24
N ALA A 2 -25.87 -4.87 -2.04
CA ALA A 2 -25.49 -3.48 -1.76
C ALA A 2 -24.41 -3.40 -0.67
N GLN A 3 -23.69 -2.28 -0.60
CA GLN A 3 -22.70 -1.98 0.44
C GLN A 3 -23.11 -0.71 1.19
N TRP A 4 -22.81 -0.63 2.49
CA TRP A 4 -23.03 0.59 3.28
C TRP A 4 -21.77 1.46 3.26
N ASN A 5 -21.87 2.67 2.73
CA ASN A 5 -20.79 3.64 2.77
C ASN A 5 -20.89 4.44 4.07
N LEU A 6 -19.94 4.24 4.99
CA LEU A 6 -19.93 4.93 6.29
C LEU A 6 -19.75 6.44 6.16
N GLY A 7 -18.87 6.90 5.27
CA GLY A 7 -18.60 8.33 5.07
C GLY A 7 -19.80 9.07 4.46
N ALA A 8 -20.43 8.46 3.46
CA ALA A 8 -21.63 9.01 2.81
C ALA A 8 -22.93 8.69 3.56
N ARG A 9 -22.87 7.84 4.58
CA ARG A 9 -24.01 7.37 5.41
C ARG A 9 -25.21 6.90 4.58
N ARG A 10 -24.95 6.16 3.50
CA ARG A 10 -25.97 5.64 2.58
C ARG A 10 -25.60 4.27 2.02
N TRP A 11 -26.62 3.54 1.58
CA TRP A 11 -26.43 2.35 0.77
C TRP A 11 -25.96 2.75 -0.63
N GLU A 12 -24.95 2.05 -1.13
CA GLU A 12 -24.43 2.19 -2.48
C GLU A 12 -24.43 0.82 -3.18
N PRO A 13 -24.52 0.78 -4.52
CA PRO A 13 -24.28 -0.45 -5.26
C PRO A 13 -22.92 -1.06 -4.88
N LEU A 14 -22.81 -2.39 -4.93
CA LEU A 14 -21.51 -3.04 -4.72
C LEU A 14 -20.46 -2.41 -5.64
N SER A 15 -19.29 -2.11 -5.06
CA SER A 15 -18.11 -1.73 -5.81
C SER A 15 -17.81 -2.78 -6.89
N PRO A 16 -17.15 -2.40 -8.01
CA PRO A 16 -16.81 -3.36 -9.06
C PRO A 16 -16.07 -4.60 -8.54
N SER A 17 -15.20 -4.43 -7.54
CA SER A 17 -14.49 -5.52 -6.88
C SER A 17 -15.45 -6.47 -6.14
N LEU A 18 -16.36 -5.96 -5.32
CA LEU A 18 -17.33 -6.80 -4.60
C LEU A 18 -18.36 -7.43 -5.53
N ARG A 19 -18.75 -6.73 -6.61
CA ARG A 19 -19.66 -7.29 -7.62
C ARG A 19 -19.03 -8.50 -8.30
N ARG A 20 -17.74 -8.41 -8.66
CA ARG A 20 -17.00 -9.53 -9.26
C ARG A 20 -16.92 -10.74 -8.32
N VAL A 21 -16.74 -10.52 -7.02
CA VAL A 21 -16.77 -11.61 -6.02
C VAL A 21 -18.12 -12.33 -6.03
N VAL A 22 -19.22 -11.57 -6.04
CA VAL A 22 -20.58 -12.15 -6.11
C VAL A 22 -20.80 -12.91 -7.42
N GLU A 23 -20.39 -12.34 -8.56
CA GLU A 23 -20.57 -12.94 -9.89
C GLU A 23 -19.73 -14.21 -10.10
N THR A 24 -18.54 -14.28 -9.50
CA THR A 24 -17.64 -15.44 -9.60
C THR A 24 -18.00 -16.57 -8.63
N GLY A 25 -18.92 -16.34 -7.69
CA GLY A 25 -19.25 -17.30 -6.65
C GLY A 25 -18.12 -17.52 -5.65
N LEU A 26 -17.13 -16.62 -5.60
CA LEU A 26 -16.01 -16.72 -4.67
C LEU A 26 -16.53 -16.59 -3.24
N THR A 27 -16.30 -17.62 -2.43
CA THR A 27 -16.73 -17.64 -1.03
C THR A 27 -15.88 -16.70 -0.19
N TRP A 28 -16.38 -16.28 0.97
CA TRP A 28 -15.61 -15.45 1.88
C TRP A 28 -14.35 -16.18 2.39
N GLU A 29 -14.46 -17.49 2.64
CA GLU A 29 -13.33 -18.32 3.08
C GLU A 29 -12.24 -18.41 2.01
N ASP A 30 -12.62 -18.59 0.74
CA ASP A 30 -11.66 -18.75 -0.36
C ASP A 30 -11.14 -17.41 -0.90
N GLY A 31 -11.88 -16.32 -0.72
CA GLY A 31 -11.53 -15.01 -1.29
C GLY A 31 -10.97 -13.99 -0.30
N CYS A 32 -11.36 -14.07 0.98
CA CYS A 32 -11.21 -12.95 1.91
C CYS A 32 -10.62 -13.35 3.27
N ALA A 33 -10.96 -14.53 3.78
CA ALA A 33 -10.68 -14.90 5.17
C ALA A 33 -9.20 -14.84 5.54
N GLY A 34 -8.29 -15.19 4.63
CA GLY A 34 -6.85 -15.14 4.90
C GLY A 34 -6.30 -13.76 5.28
N CYS A 35 -6.89 -12.69 4.75
CA CYS A 35 -6.50 -11.31 5.13
C CYS A 35 -7.37 -10.71 6.26
N HIS A 36 -8.56 -11.26 6.47
CA HIS A 36 -9.58 -10.71 7.38
C HIS A 36 -9.76 -11.51 8.68
N THR A 37 -8.93 -12.51 8.91
CA THR A 37 -8.92 -13.33 10.13
C THR A 37 -7.49 -13.58 10.56
N THR A 38 -7.34 -14.11 11.77
CA THR A 38 -6.04 -14.52 12.28
C THR A 38 -5.98 -16.03 12.37
N GLY A 39 -4.97 -16.64 11.73
CA GLY A 39 -4.78 -18.09 11.76
C GLY A 39 -5.74 -18.89 10.87
N TYR A 40 -6.13 -18.36 9.71
CA TYR A 40 -6.97 -19.07 8.75
C TYR A 40 -6.32 -20.39 8.28
N ASP A 41 -7.05 -21.49 8.40
CA ASP A 41 -6.69 -22.80 7.87
C ASP A 41 -7.50 -23.12 6.61
N PRO A 42 -6.87 -23.18 5.42
CA PRO A 42 -7.56 -23.47 4.16
C PRO A 42 -8.09 -24.91 4.06
N ALA A 43 -7.53 -25.86 4.82
CA ALA A 43 -7.94 -27.26 4.75
C ALA A 43 -9.28 -27.48 5.46
N THR A 44 -9.46 -26.85 6.62
CA THR A 44 -10.69 -26.93 7.41
C THR A 44 -11.64 -25.77 7.15
N ARG A 45 -11.17 -24.69 6.49
CA ARG A 45 -11.88 -23.42 6.30
C ARG A 45 -12.29 -22.78 7.62
N THR A 46 -11.41 -22.87 8.62
CA THR A 46 -11.65 -22.31 9.97
C THR A 46 -10.58 -21.29 10.35
N PHE A 47 -10.87 -20.49 11.37
CA PHE A 47 -9.95 -19.51 11.94
C PHE A 47 -10.27 -19.36 13.44
N PRO A 48 -9.25 -19.24 14.32
CA PRO A 48 -9.46 -19.08 15.75
C PRO A 48 -9.97 -17.69 16.14
N GLU A 49 -9.66 -16.64 15.36
CA GLU A 49 -10.04 -15.26 15.68
C GLU A 49 -10.53 -14.51 14.45
N ALA A 50 -11.73 -13.91 14.57
CA ALA A 50 -12.26 -12.99 13.58
C ALA A 50 -11.50 -11.65 13.65
N ASN A 51 -11.17 -11.08 12.49
CA ASN A 51 -10.37 -9.85 12.32
C ASN A 51 -8.85 -10.06 12.45
N THR A 52 -8.11 -8.97 12.24
CA THR A 52 -6.66 -8.89 12.39
C THR A 52 -6.30 -8.74 13.86
N GLY A 53 -6.11 -9.87 14.54
CA GLY A 53 -5.73 -9.97 15.94
C GLY A 53 -4.22 -9.88 16.16
N CYS A 54 -3.81 -9.96 17.43
CA CYS A 54 -2.41 -9.77 17.82
C CYS A 54 -1.48 -10.73 17.08
N GLN A 55 -1.90 -11.99 16.92
CA GLN A 55 -1.09 -13.06 16.36
C GLN A 55 -0.87 -12.91 14.84
N ALA A 56 -1.67 -12.10 14.15
CA ALA A 56 -1.45 -11.81 12.72
C ALA A 56 -0.10 -11.10 12.49
N CYS A 57 0.37 -10.34 13.48
CA CYS A 57 1.66 -9.63 13.43
C CYS A 57 2.70 -10.20 14.40
N HIS A 58 2.26 -10.76 15.54
CA HIS A 58 3.13 -11.24 16.61
C HIS A 58 3.34 -12.76 16.61
N GLY A 59 2.77 -13.48 15.63
CA GLY A 59 2.92 -14.93 15.51
C GLY A 59 2.19 -15.70 16.60
N ASP A 60 2.54 -16.97 16.77
CA ASP A 60 1.91 -17.84 17.78
C ASP A 60 2.19 -17.35 19.22
N GLY A 61 1.10 -17.09 19.95
CA GLY A 61 1.11 -16.60 21.32
C GLY A 61 0.85 -17.69 22.37
N ALA A 62 0.67 -18.96 22.00
CA ALA A 62 0.30 -20.03 22.94
C ALA A 62 1.29 -20.14 24.11
N ALA A 63 2.59 -20.23 23.81
CA ALA A 63 3.63 -20.33 24.83
C ALA A 63 3.74 -19.05 25.69
N HIS A 64 3.43 -17.88 25.13
CA HIS A 64 3.35 -16.62 25.88
C HIS A 64 2.19 -16.68 26.90
N ALA A 65 1.00 -17.10 26.45
CA ALA A 65 -0.18 -17.22 27.31
C ALA A 65 0.00 -18.25 28.42
N GLU A 66 0.48 -19.46 28.09
CA GLU A 66 0.70 -20.56 29.06
C GLU A 66 1.67 -20.19 30.18
N THR A 67 2.64 -19.33 29.89
CA THR A 67 3.67 -18.94 30.86
C THR A 67 3.33 -17.65 31.61
N GLY A 68 2.11 -17.12 31.46
CA GLY A 68 1.70 -15.85 32.05
C GLY A 68 2.52 -14.67 31.54
N GLY A 69 2.94 -14.72 30.28
CA GLY A 69 3.71 -13.67 29.60
C GLY A 69 5.23 -13.74 29.76
N ARG A 70 5.77 -14.75 30.47
CA ARG A 70 7.23 -14.90 30.66
C ARG A 70 7.97 -15.20 29.36
N LYS A 71 7.39 -16.02 28.48
CA LYS A 71 7.92 -16.20 27.12
C LYS A 71 7.47 -15.05 26.22
N PRO A 72 8.36 -14.43 25.44
CA PRO A 72 7.97 -13.33 24.56
C PRO A 72 7.20 -13.88 23.33
N VAL A 73 6.27 -13.08 22.81
CA VAL A 73 5.79 -13.23 21.43
C VAL A 73 6.83 -12.65 20.45
N LEU A 74 6.64 -12.89 19.15
CA LEU A 74 7.47 -12.24 18.14
C LEU A 74 7.39 -10.72 18.31
N ARG A 75 8.54 -10.06 18.27
CA ARG A 75 8.63 -8.59 18.26
C ARG A 75 8.97 -8.13 16.86
N PRO A 76 8.03 -7.58 16.07
CA PRO A 76 8.31 -7.15 14.70
C PRO A 76 9.48 -6.17 14.60
N SER A 77 9.67 -5.31 15.61
CA SER A 77 10.80 -4.37 15.67
C SER A 77 12.17 -5.05 15.75
N ALA A 78 12.25 -6.32 16.17
CA ALA A 78 13.49 -7.09 16.21
C ALA A 78 13.80 -7.82 14.88
N LEU A 79 12.86 -7.82 13.93
CA LEU A 79 13.07 -8.40 12.61
C LEU A 79 13.90 -7.46 11.72
N PRO A 80 14.59 -8.00 10.68
CA PRO A 80 15.09 -7.16 9.62
C PRO A 80 13.93 -6.47 8.86
N ALA A 81 14.26 -5.41 8.14
CA ALA A 81 13.28 -4.45 7.64
C ALA A 81 12.26 -5.05 6.66
N LEU A 82 12.72 -5.94 5.79
CA LEU A 82 11.89 -6.59 4.77
C LEU A 82 10.95 -7.62 5.42
N GLU A 83 11.41 -8.43 6.36
CA GLU A 83 10.58 -9.38 7.11
C GLU A 83 9.55 -8.64 7.98
N ARG A 84 9.91 -7.48 8.53
CA ARG A 84 8.96 -6.60 9.22
C ARG A 84 7.91 -6.03 8.27
N ALA A 85 8.31 -5.63 7.06
CA ALA A 85 7.39 -5.14 6.04
C ALA A 85 6.48 -6.26 5.48
N ALA A 86 7.00 -7.49 5.38
CA ALA A 86 6.29 -8.67 4.91
C ALA A 86 5.05 -8.99 5.75
N ILE A 87 5.08 -8.70 7.06
CA ILE A 87 3.92 -8.81 7.95
C ILE A 87 2.76 -7.95 7.42
N CYS A 88 3.03 -6.71 7.03
CA CYS A 88 2.03 -5.83 6.43
C CYS A 88 1.67 -6.30 5.02
N GLY A 89 2.68 -6.71 4.24
CA GLY A 89 2.53 -7.23 2.89
C GLY A 89 1.66 -8.47 2.78
N ALA A 90 1.50 -9.24 3.85
CA ALA A 90 0.61 -10.39 3.86
C ALA A 90 -0.86 -10.02 3.55
N CYS A 91 -1.27 -8.78 3.85
CA CYS A 91 -2.60 -8.27 3.52
C CYS A 91 -2.56 -7.10 2.53
N HIS A 92 -1.55 -6.23 2.65
CA HIS A 92 -1.37 -5.03 1.82
C HIS A 92 -0.58 -5.31 0.54
N SER A 93 -0.96 -6.40 -0.15
CA SER A 93 -0.44 -6.76 -1.46
C SER A 93 -1.47 -7.50 -2.31
N ARG A 94 -1.13 -7.70 -3.59
CA ARG A 94 -1.88 -8.50 -4.55
C ARG A 94 -1.00 -9.58 -5.16
N GLY A 95 -1.53 -10.78 -5.23
CA GLY A 95 -0.82 -11.96 -5.69
C GLY A 95 -1.67 -13.22 -5.54
N GLU A 96 -1.00 -14.36 -5.62
CA GLU A 96 -1.62 -15.67 -5.50
C GLU A 96 -0.78 -16.58 -4.60
N SER A 97 -1.44 -17.49 -3.88
CA SER A 97 -0.76 -18.59 -3.20
C SER A 97 0.08 -19.42 -4.20
N PRO A 98 1.10 -20.17 -3.74
CA PRO A 98 1.97 -20.95 -4.61
C PRO A 98 1.27 -22.01 -5.49
N ASP A 99 0.10 -22.47 -5.08
CA ASP A 99 -0.77 -23.37 -5.85
C ASP A 99 -1.78 -22.63 -6.76
N GLY A 100 -1.83 -21.30 -6.68
CA GLY A 100 -2.74 -20.45 -7.47
C GLY A 100 -4.18 -20.43 -6.97
N ARG A 101 -4.47 -21.07 -5.83
CA ARG A 101 -5.84 -21.25 -5.34
C ARG A 101 -6.39 -20.03 -4.61
N TYR A 102 -5.56 -19.29 -3.89
CA TYR A 102 -5.99 -18.22 -2.99
C TYR A 102 -5.39 -16.87 -3.41
N PRO A 103 -6.16 -15.77 -3.32
CA PRO A 103 -5.69 -14.42 -3.59
C PRO A 103 -4.98 -13.77 -2.38
N PHE A 104 -4.58 -14.59 -1.40
CA PHE A 104 -3.89 -14.18 -0.18
C PHE A 104 -2.81 -15.21 0.20
N PRO A 105 -1.82 -14.84 1.04
CA PRO A 105 -0.80 -15.77 1.51
C PRO A 105 -1.39 -16.85 2.39
N VAL A 106 -1.08 -18.10 2.09
CA VAL A 106 -1.51 -19.25 2.88
C VAL A 106 -0.34 -19.78 3.67
N GLY A 107 -0.52 -19.93 4.99
CA GLY A 107 0.52 -20.45 5.89
C GLY A 107 1.67 -19.47 6.15
N PHE A 108 1.55 -18.20 5.74
CA PHE A 108 2.51 -17.16 6.09
C PHE A 108 2.61 -17.00 7.60
N ARG A 109 3.84 -16.92 8.11
CA ARG A 109 4.11 -16.65 9.53
C ARG A 109 4.94 -15.37 9.66
N PRO A 110 4.57 -14.46 10.57
CA PRO A 110 5.39 -13.29 10.87
C PRO A 110 6.85 -13.66 11.15
N GLY A 111 7.78 -12.96 10.49
CA GLY A 111 9.21 -13.26 10.54
C GLY A 111 9.73 -14.18 9.43
N GLU A 112 8.85 -14.73 8.59
CA GLU A 112 9.26 -15.44 7.37
C GLU A 112 9.20 -14.53 6.13
N PRO A 113 9.97 -14.82 5.07
CA PRO A 113 9.82 -14.13 3.78
C PRO A 113 8.44 -14.39 3.17
N LEU A 114 7.77 -13.33 2.71
CA LEU A 114 6.41 -13.40 2.15
C LEU A 114 6.35 -14.31 0.91
N GLU A 115 7.41 -14.31 0.11
CA GLU A 115 7.53 -15.02 -1.17
C GLU A 115 7.40 -16.54 -1.01
N LYS A 116 7.64 -17.07 0.20
CA LYS A 116 7.42 -18.49 0.50
C LYS A 116 5.94 -18.88 0.48
N ALA A 117 5.07 -17.93 0.84
CA ALA A 117 3.63 -18.15 0.98
C ALA A 117 2.81 -17.41 -0.08
N PHE A 118 3.44 -16.53 -0.87
CA PHE A 118 2.71 -15.66 -1.80
C PHE A 118 3.54 -15.21 -3.00
N ARG A 119 3.00 -15.42 -4.20
CA ARG A 119 3.56 -14.92 -5.46
C ARG A 119 2.90 -13.58 -5.77
N LEU A 120 3.60 -12.50 -5.50
CA LEU A 120 3.14 -11.15 -5.80
C LEU A 120 2.91 -10.99 -7.31
N HIS A 121 1.80 -10.35 -7.68
CA HIS A 121 1.63 -9.87 -9.03
C HIS A 121 2.75 -8.86 -9.37
N ARG A 122 3.23 -8.94 -10.60
CA ARG A 122 4.29 -8.08 -11.12
C ARG A 122 3.72 -7.20 -12.25
N PRO A 123 4.31 -6.01 -12.47
CA PRO A 123 3.91 -5.18 -13.59
C PRO A 123 4.32 -5.80 -14.93
N ASP A 124 3.58 -5.43 -15.98
CA ASP A 124 3.93 -5.73 -17.37
C ASP A 124 4.59 -4.47 -17.95
N PRO A 125 5.82 -4.57 -18.50
CA PRO A 125 6.55 -3.40 -18.99
C PRO A 125 5.87 -2.74 -20.19
N ASP A 126 5.12 -3.50 -20.98
CA ASP A 126 4.63 -3.04 -22.29
C ASP A 126 3.17 -2.56 -22.25
N ARG A 127 2.44 -2.89 -21.18
CA ARG A 127 1.01 -2.55 -21.09
C ARG A 127 0.49 -2.36 -19.68
N ASN A 128 -0.62 -1.65 -19.62
CA ASN A 128 -1.48 -1.56 -18.47
C ASN A 128 -2.08 -2.93 -18.14
N THR A 129 -2.02 -3.35 -16.87
CA THR A 129 -2.72 -4.52 -16.35
C THR A 129 -3.86 -4.08 -15.42
N GLY A 130 -4.64 -5.04 -14.92
CA GLY A 130 -5.63 -4.77 -13.88
C GLY A 130 -5.02 -4.28 -12.57
N TYR A 131 -3.73 -4.55 -12.33
CA TYR A 131 -3.02 -4.26 -11.08
C TYR A 131 -2.02 -3.12 -11.20
N PHE A 132 -1.46 -2.89 -12.39
CA PHE A 132 -0.36 -1.94 -12.59
C PHE A 132 -0.57 -1.09 -13.84
N TRP A 133 -0.12 0.16 -13.78
CA TRP A 133 0.09 1.01 -14.94
C TRP A 133 1.29 0.49 -15.72
N ARG A 134 1.31 0.71 -17.04
CA ARG A 134 2.51 0.57 -17.86
C ARG A 134 3.58 1.47 -17.22
N GLY A 135 4.78 0.94 -17.02
CA GLY A 135 5.82 1.62 -16.22
C GLY A 135 5.87 1.23 -14.73
N GLY A 136 4.93 0.42 -14.25
CA GLY A 136 5.10 -0.36 -13.03
C GLY A 136 4.40 0.12 -11.77
N VAL A 137 3.59 1.19 -11.84
CA VAL A 137 2.91 1.73 -10.65
C VAL A 137 1.59 0.99 -10.39
N GLU A 138 1.33 0.65 -9.13
CA GLU A 138 0.10 0.02 -8.66
C GLU A 138 -1.17 0.82 -9.00
N ARG A 139 -2.27 0.12 -9.33
CA ARG A 139 -3.57 0.70 -9.75
C ARG A 139 -4.72 0.37 -8.80
N LEU A 140 -4.55 -0.64 -7.96
CA LEU A 140 -5.59 -1.11 -7.05
C LEU A 140 -5.26 -0.79 -5.60
N PRO A 141 -6.28 -0.72 -4.72
CA PRO A 141 -6.07 -0.67 -3.28
C PRO A 141 -5.35 -1.91 -2.76
N PHE A 142 -4.65 -1.73 -1.63
CA PHE A 142 -3.95 -2.78 -0.89
C PHE A 142 -2.77 -3.35 -1.67
N MET A 143 -1.97 -2.46 -2.27
CA MET A 143 -0.75 -2.78 -3.02
C MET A 143 0.46 -2.01 -2.47
N GLU A 144 0.34 -1.47 -1.25
CA GLU A 144 1.34 -0.62 -0.63
C GLU A 144 2.68 -1.36 -0.48
N TYR A 145 2.65 -2.66 -0.16
CA TYR A 145 3.87 -3.47 -0.05
C TYR A 145 4.64 -3.56 -1.36
N GLN A 146 3.95 -3.80 -2.49
CA GLN A 146 4.59 -3.95 -3.81
C GLN A 146 5.28 -2.66 -4.26
N GLY A 147 4.68 -1.50 -3.98
CA GLY A 147 5.34 -0.21 -4.21
C GLY A 147 6.51 0.01 -3.24
N PHE A 148 6.30 -0.30 -1.95
CA PHE A 148 7.27 -0.03 -0.89
C PHE A 148 8.57 -0.82 -1.02
N VAL A 149 8.50 -2.13 -1.28
CA VAL A 149 9.70 -2.99 -1.31
C VAL A 149 10.67 -2.66 -2.44
N GLU A 150 10.19 -2.02 -3.51
CA GLU A 150 10.99 -1.53 -4.63
C GLU A 150 11.53 -0.09 -4.39
N SER A 151 11.19 0.53 -3.25
CA SER A 151 11.54 1.91 -2.94
C SER A 151 12.96 2.05 -2.37
N ARG A 152 13.52 3.26 -2.49
CA ARG A 152 14.79 3.61 -1.82
C ARG A 152 14.68 3.55 -0.30
N HIS A 153 13.49 3.77 0.27
CA HIS A 153 13.26 3.66 1.71
C HIS A 153 13.40 2.21 2.19
N ALA A 154 12.81 1.25 1.47
CA ALA A 154 13.01 -0.16 1.77
C ALA A 154 14.48 -0.57 1.62
N ALA A 155 15.15 -0.12 0.55
CA ALA A 155 16.58 -0.36 0.36
C ALA A 155 17.45 0.25 1.47
N ALA A 156 17.02 1.36 2.08
CA ALA A 156 17.67 1.98 3.25
C ALA A 156 17.30 1.33 4.59
N GLY A 157 16.55 0.22 4.60
CA GLY A 157 16.21 -0.53 5.81
C GLY A 157 15.01 0.03 6.60
N LEU A 158 14.21 0.90 6.00
CA LEU A 158 12.94 1.33 6.60
C LEU A 158 11.86 0.26 6.41
N SER A 159 10.77 0.39 7.17
CA SER A 159 9.62 -0.51 7.09
C SER A 159 8.33 0.30 7.27
N CYS A 160 7.18 -0.34 7.07
CA CYS A 160 5.86 0.29 7.21
C CYS A 160 5.71 0.97 8.58
N THR A 161 6.25 0.35 9.63
CA THR A 161 6.19 0.86 11.02
C THR A 161 7.12 2.03 11.31
N THR A 162 7.97 2.42 10.37
CA THR A 162 8.70 3.70 10.41
C THR A 162 7.72 4.86 10.28
N CYS A 163 6.71 4.74 9.41
CA CYS A 163 5.73 5.79 9.16
C CYS A 163 4.39 5.54 9.86
N HIS A 164 4.00 4.27 10.05
CA HIS A 164 2.74 3.88 10.67
C HIS A 164 2.90 3.36 12.11
N LEU A 165 1.84 3.51 12.90
CA LEU A 165 1.71 3.04 14.27
C LEU A 165 0.56 2.02 14.36
N PRO A 166 0.86 0.71 14.29
CA PRO A 166 -0.17 -0.34 14.20
C PRO A 166 -1.02 -0.52 15.47
N HIS A 167 -0.59 0.04 16.61
CA HIS A 167 -1.33 0.01 17.88
C HIS A 167 -2.24 1.22 18.09
N GLY A 168 -2.57 1.94 17.01
CA GLY A 168 -3.40 3.13 17.03
C GLY A 168 -2.60 4.42 17.04
N SER A 169 -3.13 5.43 16.38
CA SER A 169 -2.56 6.78 16.31
C SER A 169 -3.66 7.81 16.39
N GLU A 170 -3.33 8.99 16.89
CA GLU A 170 -4.17 10.18 16.77
C GLU A 170 -4.16 10.77 15.35
N TYR A 171 -3.16 10.43 14.54
CA TYR A 171 -3.04 10.90 13.17
C TYR A 171 -3.81 9.98 12.20
N PRO A 172 -4.45 10.54 11.15
CA PRO A 172 -5.12 9.75 10.12
C PRO A 172 -4.22 8.67 9.52
N HIS A 173 -4.82 7.60 9.00
CA HIS A 173 -4.11 6.47 8.38
C HIS A 173 -3.09 5.78 9.32
N SER A 174 -3.29 5.90 10.62
CA SER A 174 -2.42 5.36 11.66
C SER A 174 -0.97 5.86 11.53
N LEU A 175 -0.76 7.10 11.10
CA LEU A 175 0.60 7.66 10.93
C LEU A 175 1.26 7.96 12.28
N ARG A 176 2.59 7.91 12.38
CA ARG A 176 3.31 8.23 13.64
C ARG A 176 3.34 9.72 13.96
N ARG A 177 3.22 10.56 12.93
CA ARG A 177 3.26 12.03 12.98
C ARG A 177 2.36 12.58 11.89
N ARG A 178 2.19 13.90 11.84
CA ARG A 178 1.58 14.56 10.67
C ARG A 178 2.40 14.26 9.41
N THR A 179 1.74 14.26 8.27
CA THR A 179 2.31 13.85 6.98
C THR A 179 3.64 14.54 6.66
N GLU A 180 3.69 15.87 6.69
CA GLU A 180 4.90 16.62 6.36
C GLU A 180 6.05 16.36 7.36
N ASP A 181 5.72 16.20 8.65
CA ASP A 181 6.69 15.91 9.72
C ASP A 181 7.31 14.50 9.60
N LEU A 182 6.64 13.55 8.92
CA LEU A 182 7.20 12.23 8.65
C LEU A 182 8.33 12.30 7.64
N CYS A 183 8.14 13.09 6.58
CA CYS A 183 9.10 13.25 5.50
C CYS A 183 10.28 14.11 5.96
N THR A 184 9.97 15.28 6.51
CA THR A 184 10.96 16.27 6.92
C THR A 184 11.72 15.87 8.19
N GLY A 185 11.26 14.90 8.97
CA GLY A 185 12.03 14.37 10.11
C GLY A 185 13.27 13.55 9.73
N CYS A 186 13.47 13.25 8.44
CA CYS A 186 14.69 12.66 7.89
C CYS A 186 15.23 13.47 6.70
N HIS A 187 14.34 14.02 5.87
CA HIS A 187 14.69 14.87 4.72
C HIS A 187 14.81 16.34 5.14
N GLU A 188 15.81 16.63 5.97
CA GLU A 188 15.99 17.95 6.61
C GLU A 188 16.85 18.92 5.78
N GLU A 189 17.55 18.41 4.76
CA GLU A 189 18.61 19.14 4.07
C GLU A 189 18.09 20.21 3.09
N GLY A 190 18.63 21.42 3.23
CA GLY A 190 18.50 22.49 2.24
C GLY A 190 17.07 22.94 1.97
N GLU A 191 16.78 23.20 0.69
CA GLU A 191 15.48 23.64 0.20
C GLU A 191 14.47 22.47 0.08
N LEU A 192 14.89 21.21 0.23
CA LEU A 192 14.03 20.04 0.09
C LEU A 192 12.89 19.97 1.14
N ARG A 193 13.07 20.64 2.28
CA ARG A 193 12.03 20.75 3.32
C ARG A 193 11.00 21.86 3.05
N LEU A 194 11.25 22.74 2.09
CA LEU A 194 10.38 23.86 1.75
C LEU A 194 9.70 23.57 0.42
N VAL A 195 8.39 23.33 0.42
CA VAL A 195 7.64 22.96 -0.79
C VAL A 195 7.85 24.00 -1.89
N LYS A 196 7.75 25.29 -1.57
CA LYS A 196 7.96 26.36 -2.55
C LYS A 196 9.34 26.35 -3.18
N ALA A 197 10.40 26.23 -2.39
CA ALA A 197 11.76 26.20 -2.92
C ALA A 197 12.05 24.89 -3.67
N HIS A 198 11.41 23.78 -3.30
CA HIS A 198 11.62 22.50 -3.94
C HIS A 198 10.83 22.32 -5.26
N THR A 199 9.65 22.93 -5.37
CA THR A 199 8.66 22.58 -6.41
C THR A 199 7.97 23.76 -7.09
N GLU A 200 8.35 25.00 -6.76
CA GLU A 200 7.66 26.23 -7.21
C GLU A 200 6.19 26.37 -6.79
N HIS A 201 5.58 25.37 -6.15
CA HIS A 201 4.21 25.45 -5.66
C HIS A 201 4.14 26.26 -4.35
N PRO A 202 3.09 27.06 -4.13
CA PRO A 202 2.83 27.62 -2.80
C PRO A 202 2.78 26.53 -1.72
N ASP A 203 3.27 26.85 -0.52
CA ASP A 203 3.40 25.87 0.58
C ASP A 203 2.05 25.25 1.04
N ASP A 204 0.93 25.88 0.70
CA ASP A 204 -0.43 25.43 1.02
C ASP A 204 -1.16 24.73 -0.15
N GLU A 205 -0.53 24.66 -1.33
CA GLU A 205 -1.12 24.05 -2.53
C GLU A 205 -0.61 22.63 -2.81
N ALA A 206 0.55 22.25 -2.26
CA ALA A 206 1.13 20.92 -2.42
C ALA A 206 1.86 20.45 -1.15
N GLY A 207 1.87 19.13 -0.91
CA GLY A 207 2.69 18.49 0.12
C GLY A 207 3.57 17.38 -0.44
N CYS A 208 4.47 16.84 0.39
CA CYS A 208 5.42 15.79 -0.01
C CYS A 208 4.74 14.61 -0.71
N VAL A 209 3.61 14.16 -0.13
CA VAL A 209 2.87 12.99 -0.60
C VAL A 209 2.07 13.22 -1.88
N ASP A 210 1.85 14.48 -2.29
CA ASP A 210 1.12 14.76 -3.52
C ASP A 210 1.94 14.39 -4.76
N CYS A 211 3.27 14.59 -4.70
CA CYS A 211 4.18 14.22 -5.77
C CYS A 211 4.84 12.86 -5.56
N HIS A 212 5.36 12.59 -4.35
CA HIS A 212 6.12 11.36 -4.08
C HIS A 212 5.23 10.14 -3.83
N MET A 213 3.98 10.36 -3.41
CA MET A 213 2.99 9.31 -3.17
C MET A 213 1.72 9.62 -3.96
N ALA A 214 1.89 9.88 -5.25
CA ALA A 214 0.82 10.28 -6.16
C ALA A 214 -0.39 9.35 -6.12
N ILE A 215 -1.58 9.93 -6.31
CA ILE A 215 -2.83 9.16 -6.38
C ILE A 215 -2.84 8.33 -7.66
N THR A 216 -2.90 7.01 -7.53
CA THR A 216 -2.75 6.10 -8.67
C THR A 216 -4.05 5.76 -9.38
N ASN A 217 -5.18 6.05 -8.76
CA ASN A 217 -6.52 5.70 -9.25
C ASN A 217 -7.55 6.82 -8.94
N PRO A 218 -7.35 8.03 -9.50
CA PRO A 218 -8.10 9.24 -9.12
C PRO A 218 -9.62 9.09 -9.27
N ASP A 219 -10.08 8.23 -10.18
CA ASP A 219 -11.50 8.01 -10.48
C ASP A 219 -12.24 7.14 -9.45
N ARG A 220 -11.53 6.59 -8.43
CA ARG A 220 -12.13 5.70 -7.42
C ARG A 220 -12.73 6.42 -6.20
N GLY A 221 -12.91 7.74 -6.28
CA GLY A 221 -13.65 8.50 -5.25
C GLY A 221 -13.00 8.39 -3.87
N ALA A 222 -13.72 7.85 -2.89
CA ALA A 222 -13.19 7.63 -1.53
C ALA A 222 -12.16 6.48 -1.43
N TYR A 223 -12.06 5.64 -2.45
CA TYR A 223 -11.12 4.51 -2.52
C TYR A 223 -9.86 4.87 -3.32
N ARG A 224 -9.49 6.15 -3.33
CA ARG A 224 -8.24 6.63 -3.91
C ARG A 224 -7.06 6.07 -3.12
N VAL A 225 -6.02 5.68 -3.85
CA VAL A 225 -4.82 5.01 -3.34
C VAL A 225 -3.63 5.85 -3.74
N ARG A 226 -2.69 5.99 -2.81
CA ARG A 226 -1.41 6.67 -3.03
C ARG A 226 -0.31 5.65 -3.22
N THR A 227 0.59 5.90 -4.16
CA THR A 227 1.70 4.98 -4.37
C THR A 227 2.63 4.98 -3.16
N HIS A 228 3.14 3.80 -2.81
CA HIS A 228 4.16 3.63 -1.77
C HIS A 228 5.55 3.36 -2.36
N SER A 229 5.76 3.64 -3.65
CA SER A 229 7.10 3.70 -4.24
C SER A 229 7.90 4.93 -3.80
N LEU A 230 7.23 5.92 -3.18
CA LEU A 230 7.79 7.17 -2.62
C LEU A 230 8.68 7.95 -3.60
N LYS A 231 8.40 7.85 -4.89
CA LYS A 231 9.14 8.53 -5.95
C LYS A 231 8.16 9.32 -6.82
N VAL A 232 8.69 10.38 -7.43
CA VAL A 232 7.95 11.13 -8.44
C VAL A 232 7.89 10.29 -9.72
N TRP A 233 6.67 10.07 -10.21
CA TRP A 233 6.43 9.39 -11.48
C TRP A 233 6.17 10.45 -12.54
N VAL A 234 7.07 10.53 -13.51
CA VAL A 234 6.92 11.44 -14.65
C VAL A 234 6.76 10.60 -15.91
N ALA A 235 5.58 10.72 -16.50
CA ALA A 235 5.23 10.03 -17.72
C ALA A 235 5.90 10.66 -18.95
N ASP A 236 6.27 9.87 -19.96
CA ASP A 236 6.72 10.36 -21.29
C ASP A 236 5.69 10.10 -22.37
N ASP A 237 4.43 10.37 -22.04
CA ASP A 237 3.34 10.22 -22.96
C ASP A 237 2.82 11.58 -23.43
N GLU A 238 2.63 11.68 -24.74
CA GLU A 238 1.89 12.76 -25.39
C GLU A 238 0.37 12.53 -25.28
N GLU A 239 -0.07 11.31 -24.98
CA GLU A 239 -1.46 10.95 -24.74
C GLU A 239 -1.75 10.79 -23.26
N ARG A 240 -2.83 11.40 -22.76
CA ARG A 240 -3.22 11.33 -21.35
C ARG A 240 -3.69 9.94 -20.95
N GLY A 241 -3.33 9.52 -19.75
CA GLY A 241 -3.87 8.31 -19.12
C GLY A 241 -3.26 7.01 -19.64
N THR A 242 -2.16 7.06 -20.38
CA THR A 242 -1.46 5.85 -20.81
C THR A 242 -0.56 5.29 -19.70
N VAL A 243 -0.01 6.17 -18.85
CA VAL A 243 0.76 5.83 -17.64
C VAL A 243 0.39 6.78 -16.49
N LEU A 244 0.81 6.44 -15.26
CA LEU A 244 0.66 7.34 -14.13
C LEU A 244 1.64 8.52 -14.21
N SER A 245 1.19 9.71 -13.84
CA SER A 245 2.03 10.88 -13.60
C SER A 245 1.69 11.58 -12.29
N SER A 246 2.69 11.89 -11.47
CA SER A 246 2.53 12.62 -10.20
C SER A 246 1.91 14.01 -10.40
N CYS A 247 2.12 14.64 -11.55
CA CYS A 247 1.63 15.99 -11.83
C CYS A 247 0.19 15.97 -12.37
N THR A 248 -0.06 15.12 -13.38
CA THR A 248 -1.29 15.20 -14.19
C THR A 248 -2.42 14.30 -13.71
N SER A 249 -2.13 13.32 -12.85
CA SER A 249 -3.15 12.36 -12.40
C SER A 249 -4.15 12.96 -11.41
N ALA A 250 -3.73 13.96 -10.62
CA ALA A 250 -4.57 14.57 -9.59
C ALA A 250 -4.81 16.09 -9.81
N CYS A 251 -3.78 16.85 -10.20
CA CYS A 251 -3.83 18.32 -10.18
C CYS A 251 -3.82 18.94 -11.59
N HIS A 252 -2.78 18.69 -12.39
CA HIS A 252 -2.64 19.27 -13.75
C HIS A 252 -3.40 18.43 -14.80
N LYS A 253 -4.70 18.27 -14.61
CA LYS A 253 -5.52 17.35 -15.40
C LYS A 253 -5.65 17.74 -16.87
N ALA A 254 -5.36 18.99 -17.25
CA ALA A 254 -5.39 19.41 -18.65
C ALA A 254 -4.12 18.99 -19.41
N GLU A 255 -3.05 18.66 -18.70
CA GLU A 255 -1.70 18.51 -19.26
C GLU A 255 -1.33 17.04 -19.52
N THR A 256 -0.25 16.85 -20.28
CA THR A 256 0.32 15.53 -20.66
C THR A 256 1.53 15.15 -19.80
N GLY A 257 1.97 13.90 -19.87
CA GLY A 257 3.22 13.48 -19.24
C GLY A 257 4.42 14.23 -19.81
N ALA A 258 4.46 14.39 -21.14
CA ALA A 258 5.50 15.14 -21.82
C ALA A 258 5.58 16.60 -21.35
N TRP A 259 4.43 17.26 -21.08
CA TRP A 259 4.43 18.58 -20.44
C TRP A 259 5.08 18.58 -19.06
N ALA A 260 4.73 17.60 -18.22
CA ALA A 260 5.29 17.50 -16.87
C ALA A 260 6.81 17.28 -16.88
N ARG A 261 7.32 16.48 -17.83
CA ARG A 261 8.76 16.29 -18.01
C ARG A 261 9.46 17.58 -18.41
N ARG A 262 8.99 18.26 -19.46
CA ARG A 262 9.59 19.53 -19.92
C ARG A 262 9.62 20.58 -18.81
N THR A 263 8.52 20.71 -18.06
CA THR A 263 8.43 21.63 -16.92
C THR A 263 9.51 21.34 -15.87
N LEU A 264 9.71 20.06 -15.52
CA LEU A 264 10.73 19.67 -14.54
C LEU A 264 12.17 19.79 -15.07
N GLU A 265 12.37 19.68 -16.38
CA GLU A 265 13.67 19.90 -17.03
C GLU A 265 14.03 21.39 -17.01
N GLU A 266 13.09 22.28 -17.32
CA GLU A 266 13.26 23.73 -17.23
C GLU A 266 13.65 24.19 -15.82
N TRP A 267 13.11 23.57 -14.77
CA TRP A 267 13.50 23.89 -13.37
C TRP A 267 14.87 23.34 -12.97
N ARG A 268 15.43 22.39 -13.73
CA ARG A 268 16.75 21.80 -13.47
C ARG A 268 17.86 22.52 -14.23
N GLU A 269 17.54 23.31 -15.25
CA GLU A 269 18.50 24.17 -15.92
C GLU A 269 18.78 25.41 -15.03
N PRO A 270 20.07 25.75 -14.78
CA PRO A 270 20.46 26.83 -13.89
C PRO A 270 20.13 28.24 -14.43
#